data_AF-A0AAV0MB12-F1
#
_entry.id   AF-A0AAV0MB12-F1
#
_cell.length_a   1.000
_cell.length_b   1.000
_cell.length_c   1.000
_cell.angle_alpha   90.00
_cell.angle_beta   90.00
_cell.angle_gamma   90.00
#
_symmetry.space_group_name_H-M   'P 1'
#
loop_
_entity.id
_entity.type
_entity.pdbx_description
1 polymer ?
#
loop_
_entity_poly.entity_id
_entity_poly.type
_entity_poly.pdbx_seq_one_letter_code
_entity_poly.pdbx_strand_id
1 'polypeptide(L)'
;MRNKKMYSIGPFTTSSRACPMDLILITHVFDQSQDECEELVRSPWFNLNRAQFKGLAPDLMLSSQVITMCVDFLTLEEFRKEKRVRWFLPPAFSMSVRGYSEENIRRVYCSEDFNDCEKAKALDSLVMVKIIKKLEVNLLESFTTEIVVNAPRQKNGVDYGLFVAKLMRNSGCLDDCARKMKKFESQDERLDLALYLLNNKENEIKDVLHRKVVMESGERIDEVEGTAERSETPKKDGNFTTYKL
;
A
#
# COMPACT_ATOMS: atom_id res chain seq x y z
N MET A 1 30.67 -13.31 7.67
CA MET A 1 29.34 -12.69 7.47
C MET A 1 29.12 -11.70 8.60
N ARG A 2 28.88 -10.40 8.33
CA ARG A 2 28.52 -9.45 9.39
C ARG A 2 27.08 -9.72 9.80
N ASN A 3 26.83 -10.01 11.08
CA ASN A 3 25.46 -10.12 11.61
C ASN A 3 24.74 -8.78 11.37
N LYS A 4 23.68 -8.81 10.57
CA LYS A 4 22.84 -7.64 10.33
C LYS A 4 22.13 -7.33 11.66
N LYS A 5 22.26 -6.10 12.16
CA LYS A 5 21.60 -5.68 13.39
C LYS A 5 20.08 -5.67 13.14
N MET A 6 19.33 -6.35 14.01
CA MET A 6 17.87 -6.39 13.96
C MET A 6 17.28 -5.41 14.99
N TYR A 7 16.13 -4.84 14.67
CA TYR A 7 15.40 -3.89 15.51
C TYR A 7 13.98 -4.41 15.78
N SER A 8 13.47 -4.19 16.98
CA SER A 8 12.09 -4.53 17.35
C SER A 8 11.22 -3.29 17.22
N ILE A 9 10.08 -3.41 16.54
CA ILE A 9 9.13 -2.31 16.29
C ILE A 9 7.72 -2.88 16.44
N GLY A 10 7.05 -2.62 17.56
CA GLY A 10 5.80 -3.31 17.90
C GLY A 10 5.96 -4.83 17.75
N PRO A 11 5.13 -5.52 16.95
CA PRO A 11 5.24 -6.96 16.74
C PRO A 11 6.33 -7.35 15.72
N PHE A 12 6.98 -6.40 15.05
CA PHE A 12 7.92 -6.69 13.95
C PHE A 12 9.37 -6.75 14.42
N THR A 13 10.14 -7.64 13.79
CA THR A 13 11.60 -7.72 13.89
C THR A 13 12.19 -7.40 12.51
N THR A 14 12.74 -6.20 12.36
CA THR A 14 13.15 -5.67 11.07
C THR A 14 14.64 -5.42 10.98
N SER A 15 15.12 -5.39 9.74
CA SER A 15 16.54 -5.18 9.47
C SER A 15 16.92 -3.70 9.26
N SER A 16 15.92 -2.82 9.37
CA SER A 16 16.01 -1.38 9.14
C SER A 16 15.52 -0.62 10.38
N ARG A 17 16.18 0.49 10.71
CA ARG A 17 15.76 1.33 11.83
C ARG A 17 14.58 2.20 11.39
N ALA A 18 13.48 2.17 12.14
CA ALA A 18 12.38 3.12 11.98
C ALA A 18 12.68 4.44 12.70
N CYS A 19 12.03 5.52 12.27
CA CYS A 19 12.08 6.77 13.00
C CYS A 19 11.30 6.64 14.33
N PRO A 20 11.55 7.49 15.35
CA PRO A 20 10.85 7.43 16.62
C PRO A 20 9.32 7.45 16.48
N MET A 21 8.80 8.30 15.58
CA MET A 21 7.36 8.40 15.33
C MET A 21 6.74 7.11 14.81
N ASP A 22 7.38 6.47 13.84
CA ASP A 22 6.92 5.19 13.30
C ASP A 22 6.94 4.10 14.39
N LEU A 23 7.94 4.12 15.28
CA LEU A 23 8.03 3.18 16.39
C LEU A 23 6.86 3.33 17.36
N ILE A 24 6.52 4.56 17.75
CA ILE A 24 5.42 4.83 18.68
C ILE A 24 4.09 4.48 18.02
N LEU A 25 3.89 4.92 16.77
CA LEU A 25 2.67 4.65 16.01
C LEU A 25 2.41 3.15 15.84
N ILE A 26 3.43 2.38 15.43
CA ILE A 26 3.30 0.93 15.25
C ILE A 26 3.11 0.22 16.59
N THR A 27 3.80 0.67 17.64
CA THR A 27 3.62 0.10 18.98
C THR A 27 2.19 0.33 19.48
N HIS A 28 1.66 1.55 19.31
CA HIS A 28 0.28 1.87 19.68
C HIS A 28 -0.73 1.06 18.85
N VAL A 29 -0.61 1.01 17.52
CA VAL A 29 -1.58 0.36 16.62
C VAL A 29 -1.67 -1.16 16.85
N PHE A 30 -0.57 -1.80 17.24
CA PHE A 30 -0.56 -3.24 17.51
C PHE A 30 -0.68 -3.60 19.00
N ASP A 31 -0.88 -2.63 19.89
CA ASP A 31 -1.20 -2.87 21.29
C ASP A 31 -2.57 -3.58 21.41
N GLN A 32 -2.53 -4.80 21.96
CA GLN A 32 -3.70 -5.66 22.10
C GLN A 32 -4.65 -5.22 23.22
N SER A 33 -4.22 -4.32 24.10
CA SER A 33 -5.04 -3.77 25.18
C SER A 33 -5.98 -2.65 24.72
N GLN A 34 -5.75 -2.10 23.52
CA GLN A 34 -6.54 -1.02 22.93
C GLN A 34 -7.86 -1.53 22.31
N ASP A 35 -8.79 -0.60 22.09
CA ASP A 35 -10.09 -0.91 21.48
C ASP A 35 -9.94 -1.50 20.06
N GLU A 36 -10.46 -2.71 19.87
CA GLU A 36 -10.43 -3.43 18.60
C GLU A 36 -11.30 -2.78 17.51
N CYS A 37 -12.33 -2.03 17.92
CA CYS A 37 -13.22 -1.31 17.02
C CYS A 37 -12.69 0.06 16.62
N GLU A 38 -11.60 0.52 17.23
CA GLU A 38 -10.99 1.79 16.89
C GLU A 38 -10.63 1.83 15.41
N GLU A 39 -11.09 2.88 14.73
CA GLU A 39 -10.74 3.13 13.36
C GLU A 39 -9.32 3.69 13.26
N LEU A 40 -8.48 3.05 12.44
CA LEU A 40 -7.07 3.42 12.27
C LEU A 40 -6.77 4.00 10.90
N VAL A 41 -7.54 3.59 9.89
CA VAL A 41 -7.40 4.07 8.52
C VAL A 41 -8.79 4.31 7.93
N ARG A 42 -8.97 5.46 7.28
CA ARG A 42 -10.20 5.81 6.57
C ARG A 42 -9.89 6.33 5.17
N SER A 43 -10.59 5.79 4.17
CA SER A 43 -10.72 6.33 2.83
C SER A 43 -12.18 6.81 2.62
N PRO A 44 -12.49 7.52 1.53
CA PRO A 44 -13.86 7.90 1.17
C PRO A 44 -14.82 6.70 1.02
N TRP A 45 -14.30 5.50 0.74
CA TRP A 45 -15.11 4.33 0.40
C TRP A 45 -15.08 3.23 1.46
N PHE A 46 -14.07 3.24 2.34
CA PHE A 46 -13.81 2.14 3.24
C PHE A 46 -13.11 2.61 4.51
N ASN A 47 -13.26 1.86 5.60
CA ASN A 47 -12.49 2.06 6.81
C ASN A 47 -11.88 0.74 7.30
N LEU A 48 -10.79 0.86 8.04
CA LEU A 48 -10.06 -0.25 8.61
C LEU A 48 -9.89 0.00 10.11
N ASN A 49 -10.49 -0.89 10.91
CA ASN A 49 -10.34 -0.84 12.35
C ASN A 49 -9.15 -1.66 12.83
N ARG A 50 -8.81 -1.52 14.11
CA ARG A 50 -7.69 -2.23 14.75
C ARG A 50 -7.80 -3.75 14.61
N ALA A 51 -8.97 -4.34 14.81
CA ALA A 51 -9.18 -5.79 14.65
C ALA A 51 -8.77 -6.26 13.25
N GLN A 52 -9.16 -5.52 12.21
CA GLN A 52 -8.84 -5.85 10.82
C GLN A 52 -7.36 -5.55 10.50
N PHE A 53 -6.80 -4.48 11.07
CA PHE A 53 -5.41 -4.06 10.91
C PHE A 53 -4.43 -5.07 11.51
N LYS A 54 -4.80 -5.77 12.59
CA LYS A 54 -3.99 -6.83 13.24
C LYS A 54 -3.55 -7.92 12.25
N GLY A 55 -4.26 -8.15 11.14
CA GLY A 55 -3.85 -9.09 10.08
C GLY A 55 -2.50 -8.77 9.41
N LEU A 56 -1.95 -7.58 9.63
CA LEU A 56 -0.59 -7.19 9.22
C LEU A 56 0.52 -7.69 10.17
N ALA A 57 0.19 -8.18 11.37
CA ALA A 57 1.19 -8.73 12.28
C ALA A 57 1.94 -9.92 11.64
N PRO A 58 3.16 -10.24 12.09
CA PRO A 58 3.94 -11.35 11.55
C PRO A 58 3.16 -12.66 11.55
N ASP A 59 3.44 -13.49 10.54
CA ASP A 59 2.92 -14.86 10.39
C ASP A 59 1.39 -14.99 10.25
N LEU A 60 0.65 -13.87 10.21
CA LEU A 60 -0.78 -13.86 9.93
C LEU A 60 -1.07 -13.69 8.44
N MET A 61 -2.15 -14.33 7.96
CA MET A 61 -2.66 -14.06 6.61
C MET A 61 -3.24 -12.66 6.56
N LEU A 62 -2.87 -11.88 5.54
CA LEU A 62 -3.48 -10.56 5.34
C LEU A 62 -4.98 -10.70 5.11
N SER A 63 -5.75 -9.91 5.83
CA SER A 63 -7.20 -9.86 5.68
C SER A 63 -7.57 -9.24 4.33
N SER A 64 -8.72 -9.63 3.77
CA SER A 64 -9.23 -9.02 2.54
C SER A 64 -9.46 -7.52 2.71
N GLN A 65 -9.77 -7.07 3.92
CA GLN A 65 -10.01 -5.67 4.27
C GLN A 65 -8.73 -4.84 4.13
N VAL A 66 -7.58 -5.35 4.59
CA VAL A 66 -6.27 -4.69 4.39
C VAL A 66 -5.94 -4.58 2.89
N ILE A 67 -6.21 -5.63 2.12
CA ILE A 67 -5.98 -5.62 0.66
C ILE A 67 -6.91 -4.63 -0.03
N THR A 68 -8.19 -4.58 0.34
CA THR A 68 -9.16 -3.59 -0.17
C THR A 68 -8.70 -2.17 0.13
N MET A 69 -8.28 -1.87 1.38
CA MET A 69 -7.79 -0.53 1.72
C MET A 69 -6.54 -0.15 0.89
N CYS A 70 -5.62 -1.08 0.66
CA CYS A 70 -4.48 -0.85 -0.22
C CYS A 70 -4.91 -0.54 -1.67
N VAL A 71 -5.95 -1.21 -2.17
CA VAL A 71 -6.50 -0.97 -3.51
C VAL A 71 -7.15 0.42 -3.60
N ASP A 72 -7.90 0.82 -2.59
CA ASP A 72 -8.54 2.13 -2.52
C ASP A 72 -7.49 3.25 -2.57
N PHE A 73 -6.46 3.16 -1.73
CA PHE A 73 -5.39 4.15 -1.68
C PHE A 73 -4.64 4.26 -3.00
N LEU A 74 -4.30 3.12 -3.62
CA LEU A 74 -3.66 3.13 -4.93
C LEU A 74 -4.54 3.76 -6.01
N THR A 75 -5.85 3.54 -5.97
CA THR A 75 -6.80 4.13 -6.92
C THR A 75 -6.91 5.64 -6.72
N LEU A 76 -7.07 6.10 -5.47
CA LEU A 76 -7.09 7.53 -5.13
C LEU A 76 -5.79 8.25 -5.52
N GLU A 77 -4.65 7.60 -5.29
CA GLU A 77 -3.34 8.13 -5.70
C GLU A 77 -3.24 8.29 -7.22
N GLU A 78 -3.85 7.41 -8.01
CA GLU A 78 -3.90 7.53 -9.47
C GLU A 78 -4.85 8.65 -9.92
N PHE A 79 -6.00 8.84 -9.24
CA PHE A 79 -6.92 9.95 -9.55
C PHE A 79 -6.24 11.32 -9.38
N ARG A 80 -5.32 11.43 -8.43
CA ARG A 80 -4.55 12.66 -8.20
C ARG A 80 -3.47 12.94 -9.25
N LYS A 81 -3.12 11.98 -10.12
CA LYS A 81 -2.03 12.16 -11.09
C LYS A 81 -2.45 12.92 -12.36
N GLU A 82 -3.73 13.33 -12.48
CA GLU A 82 -4.33 14.12 -13.58
C GLU A 82 -4.12 13.54 -15.00
N LYS A 83 -3.50 12.35 -15.11
CA LYS A 83 -3.25 11.59 -16.33
C LYS A 83 -4.00 10.27 -16.25
N ARG A 84 -4.12 9.60 -17.41
CA ARG A 84 -4.68 8.24 -17.61
C ARG A 84 -4.91 7.50 -16.30
N VAL A 85 -6.18 7.44 -15.91
CA VAL A 85 -6.60 6.89 -14.62
C VAL A 85 -6.42 5.38 -14.62
N ARG A 86 -5.77 4.85 -13.59
CA ARG A 86 -5.68 3.41 -13.34
C ARG A 86 -6.54 3.04 -12.14
N TRP A 87 -7.48 2.15 -12.37
CA TRP A 87 -8.30 1.55 -11.33
C TRP A 87 -7.67 0.25 -10.84
N PHE A 88 -7.52 0.11 -9.53
CA PHE A 88 -7.20 -1.16 -8.91
C PHE A 88 -8.50 -1.81 -8.42
N LEU A 89 -8.65 -3.12 -8.58
CA LEU A 89 -9.89 -3.82 -8.28
C LEU A 89 -9.76 -4.62 -6.97
N PRO A 90 -10.66 -4.45 -5.99
CA PRO A 90 -10.55 -5.11 -4.69
C PRO A 90 -10.87 -6.60 -4.78
N PRO A 91 -10.50 -7.41 -3.77
CA PRO A 91 -10.75 -8.86 -3.79
C PRO A 91 -12.21 -9.24 -4.04
N ALA A 92 -13.16 -8.45 -3.51
CA ALA A 92 -14.60 -8.65 -3.69
C ALA A 92 -15.02 -8.61 -5.17
N PHE A 93 -14.32 -7.84 -6.02
CA PHE A 93 -14.58 -7.79 -7.47
C PHE A 93 -14.49 -9.19 -8.10
N SER A 94 -13.48 -9.98 -7.70
CA SER A 94 -13.29 -11.33 -8.25
C SER A 94 -14.41 -12.30 -7.88
N MET A 95 -15.04 -12.10 -6.72
CA MET A 95 -16.22 -12.85 -6.29
C MET A 95 -17.47 -12.37 -7.03
N SER A 96 -17.58 -11.06 -7.26
CA SER A 96 -18.63 -10.45 -8.07
C SER A 96 -18.61 -10.97 -9.51
N VAL A 97 -17.43 -11.06 -10.12
CA VAL A 97 -17.25 -11.69 -11.44
C VAL A 97 -17.55 -13.19 -11.41
N ARG A 98 -17.66 -13.85 -10.26
CA ARG A 98 -18.15 -15.25 -10.21
C ARG A 98 -19.67 -15.33 -10.10
N GLY A 99 -20.30 -14.49 -9.28
CA GLY A 99 -21.72 -14.62 -8.92
C GLY A 99 -22.69 -13.52 -9.36
N TYR A 100 -22.21 -12.34 -9.76
CA TYR A 100 -23.06 -11.17 -10.05
C TYR A 100 -23.27 -10.94 -11.55
N SER A 101 -24.37 -10.24 -11.87
CA SER A 101 -24.67 -9.67 -13.19
C SER A 101 -23.77 -8.47 -13.48
N GLU A 102 -23.54 -8.19 -14.76
CA GLU A 102 -22.76 -7.05 -15.26
C GLU A 102 -23.20 -5.71 -14.66
N GLU A 103 -24.51 -5.51 -14.53
CA GLU A 103 -25.12 -4.30 -13.97
C GLU A 103 -24.66 -4.00 -12.53
N ASN A 104 -24.48 -5.03 -11.70
CA ASN A 104 -23.99 -4.85 -10.35
C ASN A 104 -22.49 -4.53 -10.30
N ILE A 105 -21.71 -5.05 -11.26
CA ILE A 105 -20.28 -4.72 -11.39
C ILE A 105 -20.16 -3.25 -11.80
N ARG A 106 -20.92 -2.82 -12.81
CA ARG A 106 -20.97 -1.42 -13.28
C ARG A 106 -21.42 -0.46 -12.18
N ARG A 107 -22.40 -0.85 -11.35
CA ARG A 107 -22.89 -0.03 -10.23
C ARG A 107 -21.87 0.14 -9.11
N VAL A 108 -21.07 -0.89 -8.82
CA VAL A 108 -20.14 -0.89 -7.68
C VAL A 108 -18.76 -0.32 -8.04
N TYR A 109 -18.33 -0.46 -9.29
CA TYR A 109 -16.95 -0.15 -9.73
C TYR A 109 -16.88 0.93 -10.83
N CYS A 110 -17.90 1.80 -10.90
CA CYS A 110 -18.11 2.87 -11.88
C CYS A 110 -18.43 2.40 -13.30
N SER A 111 -19.62 2.74 -13.80
CA SER A 111 -20.10 2.35 -15.13
C SER A 111 -19.51 3.17 -16.27
N GLU A 112 -19.07 4.42 -16.01
CA GLU A 112 -18.62 5.34 -17.05
C GLU A 112 -17.11 5.20 -17.31
N ASP A 113 -16.27 5.23 -16.28
CA ASP A 113 -14.81 5.05 -16.44
C ASP A 113 -14.42 3.67 -17.00
N PHE A 114 -15.22 2.64 -16.69
CA PHE A 114 -15.02 1.31 -17.24
C PHE A 114 -15.37 1.25 -18.74
N ASN A 115 -16.25 2.13 -19.22
CA ASN A 115 -16.56 2.22 -20.65
C ASN A 115 -15.36 2.74 -21.46
N ASP A 116 -14.59 3.65 -20.88
CA ASP A 116 -13.40 4.24 -21.50
C ASP A 116 -12.11 3.44 -21.24
N CYS A 117 -12.22 2.26 -20.62
CA CYS A 117 -11.07 1.48 -20.18
C CYS A 117 -10.32 0.79 -21.33
N GLU A 118 -9.34 1.44 -21.96
CA GLU A 118 -8.58 0.89 -23.10
C GLU A 118 -7.79 -0.41 -22.81
N LYS A 119 -7.50 -0.71 -21.54
CA LYS A 119 -6.55 -1.77 -21.18
C LYS A 119 -6.82 -2.39 -19.82
N ALA A 120 -6.83 -3.72 -19.77
CA ALA A 120 -6.72 -4.47 -18.51
C ALA A 120 -5.37 -5.15 -18.37
N LYS A 121 -4.86 -5.17 -17.13
CA LYS A 121 -3.64 -5.88 -16.75
C LYS A 121 -3.93 -6.87 -15.63
N ALA A 122 -3.46 -8.10 -15.77
CA ALA A 122 -3.63 -9.15 -14.77
C ALA A 122 -2.32 -9.88 -14.49
N LEU A 123 -2.17 -10.32 -13.23
CA LEU A 123 -1.07 -11.19 -12.81
C LEU A 123 -1.34 -12.66 -13.17
N ASP A 124 -2.61 -13.04 -13.30
CA ASP A 124 -3.05 -14.40 -13.63
C ASP A 124 -4.00 -14.38 -14.85
N SER A 125 -3.69 -15.21 -15.84
CA SER A 125 -4.42 -15.31 -17.09
C SER A 125 -5.83 -15.91 -16.92
N LEU A 126 -6.05 -16.78 -15.94
CA LEU A 126 -7.35 -17.43 -15.70
C LEU A 126 -8.40 -16.43 -15.20
N VAL A 127 -7.98 -15.48 -14.37
CA VAL A 127 -8.84 -14.41 -13.87
C VAL A 127 -9.22 -13.46 -15.00
N MET A 128 -8.24 -13.10 -15.83
CA MET A 128 -8.44 -12.19 -16.97
C MET A 128 -9.47 -12.71 -17.97
N VAL A 129 -9.37 -13.99 -18.37
CA VAL A 129 -10.30 -14.60 -19.33
C VAL A 129 -11.74 -14.59 -18.80
N LYS A 130 -11.94 -14.80 -17.50
CA LYS A 130 -13.27 -14.76 -16.88
C LYS A 130 -13.85 -13.35 -16.83
N ILE A 131 -13.02 -12.36 -16.53
CA ILE A 131 -13.41 -10.94 -16.52
C ILE A 131 -13.85 -10.51 -17.92
N ILE A 132 -13.03 -10.76 -18.94
CA ILE A 132 -13.33 -10.40 -20.34
C ILE A 132 -14.63 -11.05 -20.81
N LYS A 133 -14.83 -12.34 -20.52
CA LYS A 133 -16.04 -13.07 -20.93
C LYS A 133 -17.31 -12.54 -20.25
N LYS A 134 -17.21 -12.06 -19.01
CA LYS A 134 -18.36 -11.54 -18.25
C LYS A 134 -18.70 -10.09 -18.51
N LEU A 135 -17.72 -9.30 -18.95
CA LEU A 135 -17.93 -7.90 -19.35
C LEU A 135 -18.37 -7.78 -20.81
N GLU A 136 -18.95 -8.86 -21.37
CA GLU A 136 -19.45 -9.00 -22.75
C GLU A 136 -19.05 -7.87 -23.70
N VAL A 137 -17.83 -7.98 -24.25
CA VAL A 137 -17.30 -7.65 -25.61
C VAL A 137 -17.85 -6.44 -26.42
N ASN A 138 -18.86 -5.71 -25.98
CA ASN A 138 -19.36 -4.49 -26.63
C ASN A 138 -18.57 -3.24 -26.21
N LEU A 139 -17.59 -3.39 -25.31
CA LEU A 139 -16.87 -2.24 -24.80
C LEU A 139 -15.91 -1.63 -25.82
N LEU A 140 -15.09 -2.38 -26.55
CA LEU A 140 -13.91 -1.75 -27.16
C LEU A 140 -13.29 -2.58 -28.29
N GLU A 141 -13.42 -2.11 -29.53
CA GLU A 141 -12.58 -2.56 -30.66
C GLU A 141 -11.08 -2.34 -30.40
N SER A 142 -10.72 -1.55 -29.38
CA SER A 142 -9.35 -1.18 -28.99
C SER A 142 -8.89 -1.77 -27.64
N PHE A 143 -9.63 -2.67 -27.00
CA PHE A 143 -9.26 -3.21 -25.68
C PHE A 143 -8.01 -4.10 -25.75
N THR A 144 -6.99 -3.72 -25.00
CA THR A 144 -5.76 -4.53 -24.90
C THR A 144 -5.69 -5.26 -23.57
N THR A 145 -5.19 -6.49 -23.60
CA THR A 145 -4.98 -7.30 -22.39
C THR A 145 -3.49 -7.56 -22.23
N GLU A 146 -2.98 -7.31 -21.03
CA GLU A 146 -1.59 -7.62 -20.68
C GLU A 146 -1.56 -8.63 -19.54
N ILE A 147 -0.98 -9.79 -19.81
CA ILE A 147 -0.62 -10.75 -18.77
C ILE A 147 0.82 -10.44 -18.36
N VAL A 148 1.03 -10.25 -17.06
CA VAL A 148 2.38 -10.10 -16.52
C VAL A 148 3.14 -11.41 -16.65
N VAL A 149 3.93 -11.53 -17.71
CA VAL A 149 4.89 -12.62 -17.89
C VAL A 149 6.08 -12.42 -16.94
N ASN A 150 6.52 -13.51 -16.31
CA ASN A 150 7.61 -13.51 -15.32
C ASN A 150 7.32 -12.72 -14.03
N ALA A 151 6.05 -12.67 -13.60
CA ALA A 151 5.74 -12.24 -12.24
C ALA A 151 6.61 -13.02 -11.24
N PRO A 152 7.25 -12.34 -10.26
CA PRO A 152 7.99 -13.01 -9.22
C PRO A 152 7.15 -14.10 -8.56
N ARG A 153 7.76 -15.20 -8.12
CA ARG A 153 7.07 -16.28 -7.40
C ARG A 153 7.21 -16.07 -5.90
N GLN A 154 6.11 -16.24 -5.17
CA GLN A 154 6.14 -16.27 -3.71
C GLN A 154 6.87 -17.52 -3.20
N LYS A 155 7.54 -17.40 -2.05
CA LYS A 155 8.28 -18.52 -1.42
C LYS A 155 7.40 -19.34 -0.46
N ASN A 156 6.35 -18.74 0.10
CA ASN A 156 5.43 -19.38 1.03
C ASN A 156 3.98 -19.06 0.63
N GLY A 157 3.01 -19.81 1.20
CA GLY A 157 1.59 -19.59 0.94
C GLY A 157 0.93 -18.53 1.83
N VAL A 158 1.53 -18.18 2.96
CA VAL A 158 0.94 -17.28 3.97
C VAL A 158 1.00 -15.81 3.52
N ASP A 159 2.06 -15.42 2.82
CA ASP A 159 2.30 -14.03 2.42
C ASP A 159 1.68 -13.65 1.07
N TYR A 160 0.77 -14.45 0.51
CA TYR A 160 0.21 -14.19 -0.82
C TYR A 160 -0.46 -12.81 -0.91
N GLY A 161 -1.20 -12.39 0.13
CA GLY A 161 -1.84 -11.08 0.16
C GLY A 161 -0.84 -9.94 0.15
N LEU A 162 0.26 -10.10 0.90
CA LEU A 162 1.36 -9.13 0.97
C LEU A 162 2.11 -9.05 -0.36
N PHE A 163 2.29 -10.20 -1.00
CA PHE A 163 2.88 -10.32 -2.33
C PHE A 163 2.06 -9.56 -3.38
N VAL A 164 0.74 -9.73 -3.38
CA VAL A 164 -0.19 -9.03 -4.28
C VAL A 164 -0.17 -7.52 -4.01
N ALA A 165 -0.25 -7.08 -2.75
CA ALA A 165 -0.17 -5.67 -2.38
C ALA A 165 1.12 -5.02 -2.89
N LYS A 166 2.26 -5.69 -2.70
CA LYS A 166 3.56 -5.22 -3.18
C LYS A 166 3.63 -5.14 -4.71
N LEU A 167 3.09 -6.11 -5.43
CA LEU A 167 3.05 -6.07 -6.89
C LEU A 167 2.19 -4.92 -7.40
N MET A 168 1.03 -4.67 -6.79
CA MET A 168 0.15 -3.56 -7.17
C MET A 168 0.86 -2.21 -7.00
N ARG A 169 1.51 -2.00 -5.84
CA ARG A 169 2.27 -0.78 -5.52
C ARG A 169 3.48 -0.54 -6.45
N ASN A 170 3.95 -1.55 -7.18
CA ASN A 170 5.08 -1.43 -8.10
C ASN A 170 4.70 -1.69 -9.58
N SER A 171 3.40 -1.82 -9.88
CA SER A 171 2.87 -2.27 -11.17
C SER A 171 3.25 -1.43 -12.40
N GLY A 172 3.83 -0.24 -12.20
CA GLY A 172 4.36 0.61 -13.27
C GLY A 172 5.65 0.11 -13.94
N CYS A 173 6.44 -0.75 -13.27
CA CYS A 173 7.69 -1.29 -13.82
C CYS A 173 7.95 -2.72 -13.31
N LEU A 174 7.78 -3.72 -14.18
CA LEU A 174 7.92 -5.14 -13.82
C LEU A 174 9.36 -5.54 -13.48
N ASP A 175 10.36 -4.91 -14.11
CA ASP A 175 11.77 -5.16 -13.79
C ASP A 175 12.13 -4.63 -12.40
N ASP A 176 11.54 -3.50 -12.00
CA ASP A 176 11.66 -2.98 -10.64
C ASP A 176 10.94 -3.87 -9.63
N CYS A 177 9.76 -4.38 -9.98
CA CYS A 177 9.09 -5.41 -9.19
C CYS A 177 10.01 -6.61 -8.98
N ALA A 178 10.54 -7.21 -10.04
CA ALA A 178 11.37 -8.40 -9.94
C ALA A 178 12.62 -8.18 -9.08
N ARG A 179 13.28 -7.02 -9.20
CA ARG A 179 14.41 -6.66 -8.34
C ARG A 179 14.00 -6.48 -6.88
N LYS A 180 12.87 -5.81 -6.60
CA LYS A 180 12.37 -5.60 -5.24
C LYS A 180 11.87 -6.90 -4.60
N MET A 181 11.34 -7.84 -5.37
CA MET A 181 10.89 -9.14 -4.88
C MET A 181 12.05 -10.10 -4.54
N LYS A 182 13.25 -9.92 -5.12
CA LYS A 182 14.45 -10.67 -4.69
C LYS A 182 14.84 -10.39 -3.23
N LYS A 183 14.51 -9.19 -2.72
CA LYS A 183 14.78 -8.76 -1.35
C LYS A 183 13.53 -8.85 -0.45
N PHE A 184 12.53 -9.64 -0.84
CA PHE A 184 11.29 -9.76 -0.08
C PHE A 184 11.56 -10.41 1.28
N GLU A 185 11.38 -9.62 2.34
CA GLU A 185 11.46 -10.05 3.73
C GLU A 185 10.12 -9.76 4.41
N SER A 186 9.33 -10.80 4.72
CA SER A 186 7.90 -10.66 5.07
C SER A 186 7.66 -9.62 6.18
N GLN A 187 8.47 -9.60 7.23
CA GLN A 187 8.29 -8.64 8.32
C GLN A 187 8.62 -7.20 7.92
N ASP A 188 9.67 -7.00 7.12
CA ASP A 188 10.02 -5.66 6.60
C ASP A 188 8.89 -5.16 5.66
N GLU A 189 8.32 -6.03 4.82
CA GLU A 189 7.22 -5.67 3.91
C GLU A 189 5.89 -5.43 4.64
N ARG A 190 5.61 -6.16 5.72
CA ARG A 190 4.42 -5.92 6.56
C ARG A 190 4.50 -4.59 7.27
N LEU A 191 5.67 -4.27 7.84
CA LEU A 191 5.90 -2.97 8.46
C LEU A 191 5.76 -1.85 7.42
N ASP A 192 6.36 -1.99 6.24
CA ASP A 192 6.24 -1.02 5.15
C ASP A 192 4.78 -0.82 4.72
N LEU A 193 4.00 -1.90 4.61
CA LEU A 193 2.58 -1.80 4.28
C LEU A 193 1.76 -1.16 5.41
N ALA A 194 2.04 -1.50 6.67
CA ALA A 194 1.37 -0.89 7.81
C ALA A 194 1.62 0.63 7.85
N LEU A 195 2.88 1.05 7.75
CA LEU A 195 3.25 2.46 7.70
C LEU A 195 2.69 3.15 6.46
N TYR A 196 2.69 2.50 5.30
CA TYR A 196 2.07 3.02 4.09
C TYR A 196 0.60 3.34 4.32
N LEU A 197 -0.18 2.45 4.95
CA LEU A 197 -1.61 2.68 5.20
C LEU A 197 -1.85 3.74 6.28
N LEU A 198 -1.06 3.76 7.35
CA LEU A 198 -1.24 4.71 8.44
C LEU A 198 -0.85 6.14 8.03
N ASN A 199 0.31 6.28 7.36
CA ASN A 199 0.90 7.58 7.00
C ASN A 199 0.42 8.12 5.65
N ASN A 200 -0.39 7.38 4.89
CA ASN A 200 -0.80 7.84 3.55
C ASN A 200 -1.57 9.17 3.63
N LYS A 201 -1.37 10.02 2.62
CA LYS A 201 -2.19 11.21 2.39
C LYS A 201 -3.66 10.89 2.05
N GLU A 202 -3.96 9.64 1.68
CA GLU A 202 -5.33 9.15 1.49
C GLU A 202 -5.99 8.70 2.80
N ASN A 203 -5.24 8.58 3.90
CA ASN A 203 -5.82 8.28 5.21
C ASN A 203 -6.41 9.55 5.83
N GLU A 204 -7.73 9.71 5.75
CA GLU A 204 -8.45 10.90 6.21
C GLU A 204 -8.30 11.17 7.71
N ILE A 205 -8.03 10.12 8.50
CA ILE A 205 -7.88 10.22 9.96
C ILE A 205 -6.42 10.19 10.42
N LYS A 206 -5.45 10.23 9.49
CA LYS A 206 -4.01 10.19 9.81
C LYS A 206 -3.64 11.21 10.90
N ASP A 207 -3.97 12.49 10.69
CA ASP A 207 -3.54 13.54 11.62
C ASP A 207 -4.23 13.41 13.00
N VAL A 208 -5.46 12.89 13.03
CA VAL A 208 -6.17 12.60 14.27
C VAL A 208 -5.48 11.47 15.04
N LEU A 209 -5.16 10.38 14.34
CA LEU A 209 -4.46 9.23 14.91
C LEU A 209 -3.08 9.63 15.43
N HIS A 210 -2.29 10.35 14.63
CA HIS A 210 -0.95 10.80 15.03
C HIS A 210 -0.99 11.68 16.28
N ARG A 211 -1.91 12.65 16.34
CA ARG A 211 -2.07 13.49 17.54
C ARG A 211 -2.46 12.67 18.76
N LYS A 212 -3.38 11.72 18.62
CA LYS A 212 -3.79 10.81 19.71
C LYS A 212 -2.58 10.03 20.24
N VAL A 213 -1.84 9.39 19.35
CA VAL A 213 -0.67 8.57 19.69
C VAL A 213 0.41 9.39 20.40
N VAL A 214 0.70 10.61 19.93
CA VAL A 214 1.68 11.49 20.58
C VAL A 214 1.24 11.86 22.00
N MET A 215 -0.02 12.27 22.17
CA MET A 215 -0.57 12.62 23.49
C MET A 215 -0.52 11.45 24.48
N GLU A 216 -0.81 10.23 24.02
CA GLU A 216 -0.78 9.03 24.86
C GLU A 216 0.64 8.55 25.20
N SER A 217 1.60 8.78 24.30
CA SER A 217 3.01 8.44 24.52
C SER A 217 3.73 9.39 25.48
N GLY A 218 3.20 10.59 25.68
CA GLY A 218 3.84 11.65 26.48
C GLY A 218 4.99 12.38 25.78
N GLU A 219 5.23 12.11 24.49
CA GLU A 219 6.21 12.86 23.69
C GLU A 219 5.66 14.23 23.27
N ARG A 220 6.51 15.27 23.22
CA ARG A 220 6.11 16.62 22.80
C ARG A 220 6.16 16.74 21.27
N ILE A 221 5.09 17.29 20.68
CA ILE A 221 4.96 17.55 19.24
C ILE A 221 6.13 18.41 18.70
N ASP A 222 6.69 19.30 19.53
CA ASP A 222 7.75 20.24 19.17
C ASP A 222 9.12 19.58 18.90
N GLU A 223 9.36 18.33 19.32
CA GLU A 223 10.61 17.61 19.03
C GLU A 223 10.56 16.82 17.71
N VAL A 224 9.38 16.70 17.10
CA VAL A 224 9.14 15.85 15.92
C VAL A 224 9.25 16.65 14.60
N GLU A 225 8.94 17.94 14.62
CA GLU A 225 9.07 18.81 13.43
C GLU A 225 10.46 19.48 13.32
N GLY A 226 11.34 19.30 14.32
CA GLY A 226 12.63 19.98 14.42
C GLY A 226 13.80 19.46 13.55
N THR A 227 13.56 18.67 12.49
CA THR A 227 14.63 18.30 11.53
C THR A 227 14.33 18.60 10.07
N ALA A 228 13.25 19.32 9.77
CA ALA A 228 12.96 19.81 8.44
C ALA A 228 12.92 21.35 8.43
N GLU A 229 14.09 21.97 8.44
CA GLU A 229 14.46 23.18 7.66
C GLU A 229 15.61 23.95 8.32
N ARG A 230 16.81 23.84 7.72
CA ARG A 230 17.68 24.98 7.36
C ARG A 230 19.01 24.42 6.84
N SER A 231 19.14 24.38 5.52
CA SER A 231 20.42 24.76 4.92
C SER A 231 20.10 25.61 3.71
N GLU A 232 20.27 26.90 3.93
CA GLU A 232 20.26 27.97 2.95
C GLU A 232 21.02 27.55 1.69
N THR A 233 20.41 27.81 0.54
CA THR A 233 21.10 27.84 -0.74
C THR A 233 22.36 28.71 -0.64
N PRO A 234 23.56 28.20 -0.93
CA PRO A 234 24.72 29.06 -1.08
C PRO A 234 24.57 29.83 -2.39
N LYS A 235 24.64 31.15 -2.29
CA LYS A 235 24.82 32.04 -3.43
C LYS A 235 26.00 31.55 -4.27
N LYS A 236 25.77 31.41 -5.58
CA LYS A 236 26.84 31.33 -6.57
C LYS A 236 27.53 32.68 -6.61
N ASP A 237 28.69 32.79 -5.96
CA ASP A 237 29.76 33.66 -6.39
C ASP A 237 31.06 32.87 -6.27
N GLY A 238 31.84 32.90 -7.35
CA GLY A 238 33.00 32.03 -7.52
C GLY A 238 34.11 32.32 -6.51
N ASN A 239 34.73 31.26 -6.02
CA ASN A 239 36.17 31.01 -6.16
C ASN A 239 36.53 29.69 -5.48
N PHE A 240 37.42 28.95 -6.13
CA PHE A 240 37.98 27.68 -5.67
C PHE A 240 38.60 27.80 -4.27
N THR A 241 38.36 26.83 -3.39
CA THR A 241 39.45 26.19 -2.64
C THR A 241 39.04 24.82 -2.08
N THR A 242 39.75 23.77 -2.49
CA THR A 242 39.83 22.45 -1.84
C THR A 242 40.48 22.52 -0.48
N TYR A 243 40.01 21.75 0.51
CA TYR A 243 40.90 21.13 1.51
C TYR A 243 40.42 19.74 1.94
N LYS A 244 41.40 18.81 1.93
CA LYS A 244 41.39 17.47 2.55
C LYS A 244 41.66 17.61 4.06
N LEU A 245 40.82 16.99 4.89
CA LEU A 245 41.09 15.81 5.72
C LEU A 245 39.79 15.45 6.44
#